data_AF-A0AAN4YHR3-F1
#
_entry.id   AF-A0AAN4YHR3-F1
#
_cell.length_a   1.000
_cell.length_b   1.000
_cell.length_c   1.000
_cell.angle_alpha   90.00
_cell.angle_beta   90.00
_cell.angle_gamma   90.00
#
_symmetry.space_group_name_H-M   'P 1'
#
loop_
_entity.id
_entity.type
_entity.pdbx_description
1 polymer ?
#
loop_
_entity_poly.entity_id
_entity_poly.type
_entity_poly.pdbx_seq_one_letter_code
_entity_poly.pdbx_strand_id
1 'polypeptide(L)'
;MDISPECHPATTAAEAPHVQRCFCKTCATCMSELDLKEAQASRPPIAIVGMGMRLPGGIRSATDFWDMLVEKKTGHSEVPESRYNAKSFCDPKNPRQIRTRHGYYLQEDSAYFDANFFSISSAEASTTDPQLRLLLEVVWECLEDAGETDWRGKRIGCYVGTFGEDWLTLSTKEYQHIDRYYVLSTGAFALSNRISHLYDFKGPR
;
A
#
# COMPACT_ATOMS: atom_id res chain seq x y z
N MET A 1 -3.97 -49.63 -17.11
CA MET A 1 -2.59 -49.30 -16.70
C MET A 1 -2.17 -48.14 -17.57
N ASP A 2 -2.49 -46.92 -17.13
CA ASP A 2 -2.13 -45.69 -17.81
C ASP A 2 -0.64 -45.41 -17.59
N ILE A 3 0.12 -45.37 -18.68
CA ILE A 3 1.52 -44.97 -18.67
C ILE A 3 1.52 -43.46 -18.94
N SER A 4 1.63 -42.68 -17.86
CA SER A 4 1.90 -41.25 -17.97
C SER A 4 3.28 -41.04 -18.61
N PRO A 5 3.45 -40.12 -19.57
CA PRO A 5 4.76 -39.82 -20.14
C PRO A 5 5.63 -39.10 -19.10
N GLU A 6 6.56 -39.83 -18.48
CA GLU A 6 7.57 -39.25 -17.59
C GLU A 6 8.57 -38.38 -18.37
N CYS A 7 8.86 -37.21 -17.81
CA CYS A 7 9.73 -36.21 -18.42
C CYS A 7 11.18 -36.54 -18.09
N HIS A 8 11.90 -37.18 -19.01
CA HIS A 8 13.32 -37.48 -18.81
C HIS A 8 14.20 -36.28 -19.22
N PRO A 9 15.12 -35.82 -18.35
CA PRO A 9 16.09 -34.81 -18.73
C PRO A 9 17.11 -35.39 -19.71
N ALA A 10 17.29 -34.74 -20.86
CA ALA A 10 18.39 -35.08 -21.76
C ALA A 10 19.70 -34.52 -21.17
N THR A 11 20.58 -35.40 -20.72
CA THR A 11 21.92 -35.04 -20.25
C THR A 11 22.78 -34.71 -21.46
N THR A 12 23.12 -33.44 -21.65
CA THR A 12 24.29 -33.03 -22.44
C THR A 12 25.19 -32.19 -21.55
N ALA A 13 26.49 -32.44 -21.65
CA ALA A 13 27.50 -32.06 -20.68
C ALA A 13 27.78 -30.55 -20.61
N ALA A 14 28.03 -30.10 -19.38
CA ALA A 14 28.88 -29.00 -18.93
C ALA A 14 28.85 -27.65 -19.68
N GLU A 15 28.15 -26.66 -19.09
CA GLU A 15 28.63 -25.32 -18.63
C GLU A 15 27.49 -24.26 -18.62
N ALA A 16 27.44 -23.46 -17.54
CA ALA A 16 26.50 -22.33 -17.27
C ALA A 16 25.02 -22.69 -16.95
N PRO A 17 24.26 -21.85 -16.19
CA PRO A 17 22.99 -22.23 -15.59
C PRO A 17 21.91 -22.32 -16.68
N HIS A 18 21.84 -23.51 -17.28
CA HIS A 18 20.87 -23.88 -18.28
C HIS A 18 19.47 -23.80 -17.68
N VAL A 19 18.68 -22.81 -18.11
CA VAL A 19 17.22 -22.93 -18.14
C VAL A 19 16.94 -24.18 -18.97
N GLN A 20 16.59 -25.26 -18.27
CA GLN A 20 16.44 -26.60 -18.81
C GLN A 20 15.22 -26.60 -19.74
N ARG A 21 15.44 -26.25 -21.02
CA ARG A 21 14.37 -26.18 -22.03
C ARG A 21 13.92 -27.60 -22.35
N CYS A 22 12.82 -28.00 -21.73
CA CYS A 22 12.09 -29.20 -22.10
C CYS A 22 11.47 -29.00 -23.50
N PHE A 23 11.81 -29.88 -24.45
CA PHE A 23 11.35 -29.80 -25.86
C PHE A 23 9.98 -30.45 -26.09
N CYS A 24 9.35 -30.96 -25.02
CA CYS A 24 8.07 -31.65 -25.09
C CYS A 24 6.92 -30.62 -25.08
N LYS A 25 6.28 -30.39 -26.24
CA LYS A 25 5.09 -29.52 -26.37
C LYS A 25 3.84 -30.07 -25.64
N THR A 26 3.90 -31.28 -25.09
CA THR A 26 2.75 -31.99 -24.51
C THR A 26 2.92 -32.34 -23.03
N CYS A 27 4.02 -31.98 -22.38
CA CYS A 27 4.16 -32.21 -20.93
C CYS A 27 3.47 -31.09 -20.15
N ALA A 28 2.82 -31.43 -19.03
CA ALA A 28 2.02 -30.51 -18.23
C ALA A 28 2.79 -29.25 -17.78
N THR A 29 4.09 -29.39 -17.50
CA THR A 29 4.97 -28.28 -17.10
C THR A 29 5.29 -27.34 -18.27
N CYS A 30 5.49 -27.87 -19.49
CA CYS A 30 5.69 -27.03 -20.69
C CYS A 30 4.38 -26.37 -21.14
N MET A 31 3.26 -27.07 -21.01
CA MET A 31 1.93 -26.50 -21.27
C MET A 31 1.63 -25.36 -20.29
N SER A 32 1.93 -25.50 -18.99
CA SER A 32 1.74 -24.41 -18.04
C SER A 32 2.64 -23.19 -18.32
N GLU A 33 3.89 -23.40 -18.76
CA GLU A 33 4.78 -22.30 -19.16
C GLU A 33 4.36 -21.63 -20.48
N LEU A 34 3.83 -22.39 -21.44
CA LEU A 34 3.26 -21.88 -22.69
C LEU A 34 1.97 -21.10 -22.43
N ASP A 35 1.08 -21.63 -21.60
CA ASP A 35 -0.19 -20.99 -21.19
C ASP A 35 0.08 -19.68 -20.43
N LEU A 36 1.08 -19.64 -19.56
CA LEU A 36 1.49 -18.41 -18.87
C LEU A 36 2.05 -17.37 -19.84
N LYS A 37 2.85 -17.79 -20.84
CA LYS A 37 3.39 -16.89 -21.86
C LYS A 37 2.32 -16.38 -22.82
N GLU A 38 1.36 -17.22 -23.22
CA GLU A 38 0.22 -16.80 -24.05
C GLU A 38 -0.75 -15.90 -23.28
N ALA A 39 -1.01 -16.21 -22.00
CA ALA A 39 -1.80 -15.33 -21.13
C ALA A 39 -1.10 -13.98 -20.91
N GLN A 40 0.23 -13.95 -20.77
CA GLN A 40 1.01 -12.71 -20.71
C GLN A 40 1.00 -11.95 -22.03
N ALA A 41 1.10 -12.64 -23.18
CA ALA A 41 1.00 -12.01 -24.50
C ALA A 41 -0.40 -11.43 -24.78
N SER A 42 -1.45 -11.98 -24.16
CA SER A 42 -2.83 -11.50 -24.31
C SER A 42 -3.15 -10.22 -23.52
N ARG A 43 -2.35 -9.87 -22.50
CA ARG A 43 -2.61 -8.71 -21.65
C ARG A 43 -1.69 -7.56 -22.08
N PRO A 44 -2.25 -6.38 -22.38
CA PRO A 44 -1.41 -5.22 -22.66
C PRO A 44 -0.56 -4.89 -21.42
N PRO A 45 0.70 -4.43 -21.60
CA PRO A 45 1.53 -3.98 -20.50
C PRO A 45 0.87 -2.83 -19.75
N ILE A 46 1.08 -2.77 -18.43
CA ILE A 46 0.54 -1.71 -17.57
C ILE A 46 1.62 -0.65 -17.34
N ALA A 47 1.31 0.59 -17.70
CA ALA A 47 2.19 1.73 -17.43
C ALA A 47 1.94 2.29 -16.02
N ILE A 48 3.02 2.59 -15.30
CA ILE A 48 2.97 3.41 -14.09
C ILE A 48 3.20 4.85 -14.55
N VAL A 49 2.18 5.69 -14.41
CA VAL A 49 2.17 7.04 -14.98
C VAL A 49 2.36 8.16 -13.95
N GLY A 50 2.15 7.88 -12.66
CA GLY A 50 2.40 8.82 -11.58
C GLY A 50 2.55 8.10 -10.23
N MET A 51 3.17 8.78 -9.27
CA MET A 51 3.44 8.26 -7.93
C MET A 51 3.27 9.35 -6.86
N GLY A 52 2.48 9.05 -5.82
CA GLY A 52 2.44 9.82 -4.58
C GLY A 52 2.90 8.95 -3.42
N MET A 53 3.57 9.54 -2.42
CA MET A 53 4.02 8.78 -1.25
C MET A 53 4.19 9.64 0.00
N ARG A 54 4.06 8.99 1.16
CA ARG A 54 4.44 9.50 2.47
C ARG A 54 5.23 8.41 3.17
N LEU A 55 6.52 8.64 3.38
CA LEU A 55 7.41 7.65 3.97
C LEU A 55 8.21 8.23 5.14
N PRO A 56 8.66 7.37 6.07
CA PRO A 56 9.55 7.75 7.17
C PRO A 56 10.84 8.42 6.67
N GLY A 57 11.39 9.35 7.47
CA GLY A 57 12.55 10.14 7.07
C GLY A 57 12.21 11.42 6.30
N GLY A 58 10.94 11.87 6.33
CA GLY A 58 10.51 13.14 5.74
C GLY A 58 10.27 13.08 4.23
N ILE A 59 10.08 11.88 3.69
CA ILE A 59 9.96 11.63 2.25
C ILE A 59 8.52 11.90 1.80
N ARG A 60 8.36 12.81 0.84
CA ARG A 60 7.06 13.20 0.28
C ARG A 60 6.95 13.01 -1.22
N SER A 61 8.06 12.76 -1.91
CA SER A 61 8.09 12.58 -3.37
C SER A 61 8.99 11.41 -3.78
N ALA A 62 8.84 10.97 -5.03
CA ALA A 62 9.72 9.97 -5.62
C ALA A 62 11.19 10.41 -5.66
N THR A 63 11.44 11.72 -5.83
CA THR A 63 12.78 12.31 -5.79
C THR A 63 13.38 12.19 -4.39
N ASP A 64 12.64 12.57 -3.34
CA ASP A 64 13.13 12.46 -1.96
C ASP A 64 13.47 11.00 -1.61
N PHE A 65 12.62 10.07 -2.07
CA PHE A 65 12.83 8.64 -1.85
C PHE A 65 14.08 8.15 -2.59
N TRP A 66 14.27 8.56 -3.84
CA TRP A 66 15.44 8.20 -4.63
C TRP A 66 16.73 8.72 -3.99
N ASP A 67 16.75 9.99 -3.56
CA ASP A 67 17.90 10.60 -2.93
C ASP A 67 18.26 9.88 -1.62
N MET A 68 17.27 9.55 -0.79
CA MET A 68 17.48 8.74 0.42
C MET A 68 18.14 7.39 0.12
N LEU A 69 17.71 6.70 -0.95
CA LEU A 69 18.26 5.41 -1.36
C LEU A 69 19.71 5.55 -1.84
N VAL A 70 19.99 6.53 -2.69
CA VAL A 70 21.33 6.81 -3.23
C VAL A 70 22.30 7.17 -2.10
N GLU A 71 21.86 8.01 -1.17
CA GLU A 71 22.63 8.44 -0.02
C GLU A 71 22.69 7.38 1.11
N LYS A 72 21.95 6.27 0.98
CA LYS A 72 21.86 5.18 1.96
C LYS A 72 21.44 5.68 3.35
N LYS A 73 20.54 6.65 3.40
CA LYS A 73 19.97 7.18 4.64
C LYS A 73 18.90 6.25 5.20
N THR A 74 18.56 6.43 6.48
CA THR A 74 17.49 5.68 7.15
C THR A 74 16.49 6.63 7.81
N GLY A 75 15.20 6.30 7.72
CA GLY A 75 14.12 7.01 8.42
C GLY A 75 13.86 6.47 9.83
N HIS A 76 14.81 5.71 10.39
CA HIS A 76 14.71 5.15 11.72
C HIS A 76 14.81 6.24 12.78
N SER A 77 13.80 6.33 13.64
CA SER A 77 13.72 7.35 14.68
C SER A 77 13.20 6.75 15.99
N GLU A 78 13.36 7.49 17.08
CA GLU A 78 12.56 7.23 18.29
C GLU A 78 11.06 7.46 18.00
N VAL A 79 10.20 6.85 18.82
CA VAL A 79 8.76 7.09 18.78
C VAL A 79 8.49 8.58 19.04
N PRO A 80 7.77 9.28 18.16
CA PRO A 80 7.41 10.69 18.39
C PRO A 80 6.56 10.84 19.67
N GLU A 81 6.82 11.89 20.45
CA GLU A 81 6.08 12.18 21.68
C GLU A 81 4.58 12.37 21.45
N SER A 82 4.19 12.81 20.24
CA SER A 82 2.78 12.95 19.84
C SER A 82 2.02 11.63 19.67
N ARG A 83 2.72 10.49 19.58
CA ARG A 83 2.07 9.18 19.38
C ARG A 83 1.67 8.54 20.71
N TYR A 84 2.65 8.26 21.56
CA TYR A 84 2.44 7.72 22.91
C TYR A 84 3.73 7.83 23.72
N ASN A 85 3.63 7.73 25.05
CA ASN A 85 4.80 7.73 25.93
C ASN A 85 5.58 6.41 25.86
N ALA A 86 6.49 6.27 24.90
CA ALA A 86 7.28 5.05 24.70
C ALA A 86 8.13 4.64 25.91
N LYS A 87 8.50 5.58 26.79
CA LYS A 87 9.26 5.27 28.02
C LYS A 87 8.45 4.42 28.99
N SER A 88 7.12 4.59 29.02
CA SER A 88 6.21 3.85 29.90
C SER A 88 5.87 2.44 29.42
N PHE A 89 6.05 2.15 28.13
CA PHE A 89 5.69 0.85 27.51
C PHE A 89 6.88 -0.03 27.15
N CYS A 90 8.11 0.47 27.34
CA CYS A 90 9.32 -0.22 26.92
C CYS A 90 10.10 -0.78 28.11
N ASP A 91 10.07 -2.11 28.24
CA ASP A 91 10.90 -2.91 29.16
C ASP A 91 11.46 -4.13 28.42
N PRO A 92 12.77 -4.12 28.05
CA PRO A 92 13.40 -5.21 27.33
C PRO A 92 13.38 -6.56 28.05
N LYS A 93 13.21 -6.57 29.38
CA LYS A 93 13.23 -7.79 30.21
C LYS A 93 11.84 -8.41 30.37
N ASN A 94 10.78 -7.66 30.11
CA ASN A 94 9.41 -8.12 30.26
C ASN A 94 8.84 -8.58 28.90
N PRO A 95 8.51 -9.87 28.72
CA PRO A 95 8.00 -10.37 27.44
C PRO A 95 6.64 -9.80 27.04
N ARG A 96 5.92 -9.13 27.97
CA ARG A 96 4.62 -8.48 27.71
C ARG A 96 4.74 -7.00 27.35
N GLN A 97 5.96 -6.46 27.26
CA GLN A 97 6.21 -5.06 26.92
C GLN A 97 6.98 -4.92 25.61
N ILE A 98 6.95 -3.70 25.07
CA ILE A 98 7.69 -3.36 23.86
C ILE A 98 9.18 -3.42 24.18
N ARG A 99 9.97 -3.99 23.27
CA ARG A 99 11.43 -4.18 23.46
C ARG A 99 12.28 -3.01 22.98
N THR A 100 11.73 -2.13 22.14
CA THR A 100 12.42 -1.00 21.52
C THR A 100 11.57 0.26 21.60
N ARG A 101 12.22 1.42 21.66
CA ARG A 101 11.60 2.74 21.56
C ARG A 101 11.78 3.38 20.18
N HIS A 102 12.26 2.60 19.24
CA HIS A 102 12.56 3.06 17.89
C HIS A 102 11.73 2.32 16.86
N GLY A 103 11.49 2.99 15.76
CA GLY A 103 10.75 2.47 14.61
C GLY A 103 10.86 3.42 13.43
N TYR A 104 9.91 3.31 12.54
CA TYR A 104 9.82 4.17 11.37
C TYR A 104 8.48 4.90 11.42
N TYR A 105 8.55 6.22 11.57
CA TYR A 105 7.38 7.06 11.74
C TYR A 105 7.36 8.15 10.67
N LEU A 106 6.16 8.53 10.25
CA LEU A 106 5.99 9.74 9.48
C LEU A 106 6.40 10.92 10.35
N GLN A 107 7.26 11.79 9.78
CA GLN A 107 7.79 12.96 10.49
C GLN A 107 6.70 14.00 10.73
N GLU A 108 5.72 14.06 9.85
CA GLU A 108 4.55 14.91 10.01
C GLU A 108 3.54 14.34 10.99
N ASP A 109 2.83 15.26 11.62
CA ASP A 109 1.73 14.88 12.49
C ASP A 109 0.57 14.34 11.64
N SER A 110 0.18 13.10 11.92
CA SER A 110 -1.00 12.43 11.36
C SER A 110 -2.33 13.17 11.66
N ALA A 111 -2.30 14.15 12.57
CA ALA A 111 -3.42 15.04 12.84
C ALA A 111 -3.59 16.15 11.79
N TYR A 112 -2.55 16.49 11.03
CA TYR A 112 -2.64 17.54 10.00
C TYR A 112 -3.30 17.01 8.73
N PHE A 113 -4.24 17.80 8.22
CA PHE A 113 -5.02 17.49 7.02
C PHE A 113 -5.75 18.74 6.51
N ASP A 114 -5.70 18.99 5.20
CA ASP A 114 -6.46 20.08 4.57
C ASP A 114 -7.92 19.67 4.29
N ALA A 115 -8.75 19.72 5.32
CA ALA A 115 -10.16 19.33 5.22
C ALA A 115 -10.95 20.19 4.23
N ASN A 116 -10.63 21.48 4.11
CA ASN A 116 -11.36 22.41 3.24
C ASN A 116 -11.11 22.10 1.76
N PHE A 117 -9.86 21.79 1.40
CA PHE A 117 -9.50 21.38 0.04
C PHE A 117 -10.34 20.19 -0.44
N PHE A 118 -10.57 19.21 0.45
CA PHE A 118 -11.37 18.03 0.16
C PHE A 118 -12.87 18.18 0.45
N SER A 119 -13.35 19.39 0.76
CA SER A 119 -14.76 19.65 1.11
C SER A 119 -15.27 18.77 2.27
N ILE A 120 -14.41 18.45 3.23
CA ILE A 120 -14.71 17.67 4.43
C ILE A 120 -14.94 18.63 5.60
N SER A 121 -16.01 18.41 6.37
CA SER A 121 -16.30 19.26 7.53
C SER A 121 -15.27 19.07 8.66
N SER A 122 -15.03 20.09 9.48
CA SER A 122 -14.10 19.98 10.62
C SER A 122 -14.49 18.87 11.60
N ALA A 123 -15.80 18.68 11.83
CA ALA A 123 -16.33 17.61 12.67
C ALA A 123 -15.97 16.22 12.12
N GLU A 124 -16.20 15.99 10.83
CA GLU A 124 -15.85 14.74 10.15
C GLU A 124 -14.34 14.53 10.07
N ALA A 125 -13.58 15.57 9.74
CA ALA A 125 -12.14 15.52 9.68
C ALA A 125 -11.56 15.04 11.02
N SER A 126 -12.07 15.54 12.15
CA SER A 126 -11.57 15.19 13.49
C SER A 126 -11.69 13.71 13.85
N THR A 127 -12.71 13.02 13.33
CA THR A 127 -12.95 11.59 13.60
C THR A 127 -12.44 10.66 12.50
N THR A 128 -12.05 11.21 11.35
CA THR A 128 -11.50 10.46 10.21
C THR A 128 -10.17 9.78 10.55
N ASP A 129 -9.99 8.53 10.13
CA ASP A 129 -8.73 7.80 10.27
C ASP A 129 -7.59 8.56 9.55
N PRO A 130 -6.45 8.83 10.22
CA PRO A 130 -5.30 9.44 9.58
C PRO A 130 -4.83 8.73 8.31
N GLN A 131 -5.00 7.40 8.19
CA GLN A 131 -4.70 6.66 6.97
C GLN A 131 -5.53 7.17 5.79
N LEU A 132 -6.83 7.41 6.01
CA LEU A 132 -7.72 7.95 4.99
C LEU A 132 -7.32 9.39 4.64
N ARG A 133 -7.07 10.24 5.65
CA ARG A 133 -6.64 11.64 5.42
C ARG A 133 -5.39 11.72 4.54
N LEU A 134 -4.35 10.93 4.88
CA LEU A 134 -3.11 10.88 4.11
C LEU A 134 -3.32 10.30 2.72
N LEU A 135 -4.14 9.25 2.58
CA LEU A 135 -4.45 8.68 1.27
C LEU A 135 -5.16 9.67 0.35
N LEU A 136 -6.04 10.53 0.89
CA LEU A 136 -6.69 11.57 0.10
C LEU A 136 -5.66 12.53 -0.50
N GLU A 137 -4.69 12.99 0.28
CA GLU A 137 -3.59 13.84 -0.21
C GLU A 137 -2.69 13.10 -1.20
N VAL A 138 -2.29 11.87 -0.90
CA VAL A 138 -1.38 11.08 -1.74
C VAL A 138 -2.00 10.76 -3.10
N VAL A 139 -3.31 10.50 -3.15
CA VAL A 139 -4.01 10.29 -4.42
C VAL A 139 -4.04 11.57 -5.25
N TRP A 140 -4.23 12.73 -4.61
CA TRP A 140 -4.16 14.02 -5.31
C TRP A 140 -2.80 14.22 -5.96
N GLU A 141 -1.73 14.08 -5.17
CA GLU A 141 -0.35 14.26 -5.65
C GLU A 141 0.01 13.25 -6.74
N CYS A 142 -0.47 12.01 -6.64
CA CYS A 142 -0.29 10.99 -7.67
C CYS A 142 -0.95 11.38 -9.00
N LEU A 143 -2.15 11.97 -8.96
CA LEU A 143 -2.83 12.48 -10.15
C LEU A 143 -2.08 13.68 -10.75
N GLU A 144 -1.57 14.58 -9.90
CA GLU A 144 -0.75 15.72 -10.35
C GLU A 144 0.57 15.28 -10.99
N ASP A 145 1.28 14.33 -10.38
CA ASP A 145 2.52 13.74 -10.92
C ASP A 145 2.28 13.04 -12.25
N ALA A 146 1.12 12.37 -12.40
CA ALA A 146 0.70 11.79 -13.67
C ALA A 146 0.31 12.82 -14.74
N GLY A 147 0.18 14.10 -14.38
CA GLY A 147 -0.37 15.13 -15.25
C GLY A 147 -1.83 14.89 -15.65
N GLU A 148 -2.55 14.07 -14.88
CA GLU A 148 -3.95 13.75 -15.14
C GLU A 148 -4.84 14.87 -14.59
N THR A 149 -5.80 15.34 -15.40
CA THR A 149 -6.67 16.47 -15.05
C THR A 149 -8.16 16.19 -15.28
N ASP A 150 -8.49 15.12 -16.03
CA ASP A 150 -9.85 14.74 -16.41
C ASP A 150 -10.21 13.35 -15.86
N TRP A 151 -10.13 13.20 -14.53
CA TRP A 151 -10.37 11.91 -13.86
C TRP A 151 -11.84 11.67 -13.46
N ARG A 152 -12.64 12.74 -13.31
CA ARG A 152 -14.02 12.65 -12.79
C ARG A 152 -14.93 11.88 -13.73
N GLY A 153 -15.73 10.97 -13.20
CA GLY A 153 -16.68 10.15 -13.97
C GLY A 153 -16.04 9.05 -14.81
N LYS A 154 -14.70 8.89 -14.79
CA LYS A 154 -14.00 7.89 -15.58
C LYS A 154 -14.05 6.51 -14.91
N ARG A 155 -13.84 5.46 -15.71
CA ARG A 155 -13.75 4.06 -15.25
C ARG A 155 -12.38 3.79 -14.62
N ILE A 156 -12.07 4.50 -13.54
CA ILE A 156 -10.87 4.33 -12.73
C ILE A 156 -11.21 3.40 -11.57
N GLY A 157 -10.46 2.32 -11.39
CA GLY A 157 -10.59 1.44 -10.23
C GLY A 157 -9.70 1.93 -9.09
N CYS A 158 -10.15 1.77 -7.84
CA CYS A 158 -9.38 2.13 -6.65
C CYS A 158 -9.14 0.90 -5.79
N TYR A 159 -7.88 0.53 -5.61
CA TYR A 159 -7.49 -0.64 -4.84
C TYR A 159 -6.54 -0.21 -3.74
N VAL A 160 -6.90 -0.47 -2.48
CA VAL A 160 -6.10 -0.06 -1.31
C VAL A 160 -5.80 -1.29 -0.47
N GLY A 161 -4.52 -1.51 -0.20
CA GLY A 161 -4.07 -2.46 0.82
C GLY A 161 -3.84 -1.72 2.13
N THR A 162 -4.44 -2.20 3.22
CA THR A 162 -4.24 -1.66 4.56
C THR A 162 -4.11 -2.80 5.56
N PHE A 163 -3.41 -2.51 6.66
CA PHE A 163 -3.27 -3.41 7.79
C PHE A 163 -3.21 -2.56 9.06
N GLY A 164 -3.91 -3.02 10.09
CA GLY A 164 -4.07 -2.28 11.34
C GLY A 164 -5.27 -1.35 11.29
N GLU A 165 -6.14 -1.48 12.30
CA GLU A 165 -7.33 -0.65 12.51
C GLU A 165 -7.25 -0.02 13.90
N ASP A 166 -6.09 0.54 14.21
CA ASP A 166 -5.80 1.12 15.53
C ASP A 166 -6.71 2.32 15.79
N TRP A 167 -6.96 3.16 14.78
CA TRP A 167 -7.86 4.30 14.90
C TRP A 167 -9.30 3.86 15.16
N LEU A 168 -9.78 2.81 14.51
CA LEU A 168 -11.09 2.20 14.76
C LEU A 168 -11.20 1.71 16.21
N THR A 169 -10.15 1.05 16.70
CA THR A 169 -10.08 0.55 18.07
C THR A 169 -10.01 1.69 19.09
N LEU A 170 -9.28 2.77 18.79
CA LEU A 170 -9.14 3.92 19.69
C LEU A 170 -10.43 4.74 19.75
N SER A 171 -11.07 5.00 18.61
CA SER A 171 -12.31 5.79 18.53
C SER A 171 -13.52 5.11 19.18
N THR A 172 -13.49 3.78 19.33
CA THR A 172 -14.57 3.03 20.01
C THR A 172 -14.36 2.86 21.52
N LYS A 173 -13.19 3.24 22.06
CA LYS A 173 -12.95 3.15 23.52
C LYS A 173 -13.85 4.09 24.31
N GLU A 174 -14.23 5.22 23.73
CA GLU A 174 -15.08 6.20 24.37
C GLU A 174 -16.38 6.38 23.59
N TYR A 175 -17.40 5.60 23.95
CA TYR A 175 -18.68 5.55 23.24
C TYR A 175 -19.38 6.90 23.07
N GLN A 176 -19.11 7.86 23.94
CA GLN A 176 -19.69 9.21 23.86
C GLN A 176 -19.13 10.03 22.68
N HIS A 177 -17.98 9.64 22.12
CA HIS A 177 -17.35 10.30 20.97
C HIS A 177 -17.63 9.61 19.64
N ILE A 178 -18.45 8.56 19.63
CA ILE A 178 -18.90 7.94 18.39
C ILE A 178 -19.92 8.85 17.72
N ASP A 179 -19.49 9.51 16.65
CA ASP A 179 -20.34 10.38 15.84
C ASP A 179 -20.95 9.62 14.64
N ARG A 180 -21.73 10.35 13.83
CA ARG A 180 -22.35 9.81 12.60
C ARG A 180 -21.34 9.48 11.49
N TYR A 181 -20.15 10.06 11.52
CA TYR A 181 -19.12 9.95 10.49
C TYR A 181 -18.19 8.77 10.74
N TYR A 182 -18.14 8.24 11.97
CA TYR A 182 -17.30 7.12 12.38
C TYR A 182 -17.29 5.98 11.34
N VAL A 183 -18.45 5.45 10.93
CA VAL A 183 -18.53 4.34 9.97
C VAL A 183 -17.97 4.69 8.61
N LEU A 184 -18.13 5.93 8.17
CA LEU A 184 -17.68 6.37 6.84
C LEU A 184 -16.20 6.73 6.82
N SER A 185 -15.60 6.95 7.99
CA SER A 185 -14.30 7.60 8.11
C SER A 185 -13.27 6.71 8.80
N THR A 186 -13.66 5.49 9.16
CA THR A 186 -12.82 4.47 9.80
C THR A 186 -13.02 3.11 9.14
N GLY A 187 -12.03 2.22 9.30
CA GLY A 187 -12.08 0.85 8.79
C GLY A 187 -11.57 0.69 7.35
N ALA A 188 -11.09 -0.51 7.04
CA ALA A 188 -10.40 -0.80 5.78
C ALA A 188 -11.26 -0.54 4.53
N PHE A 189 -12.56 -0.87 4.58
CA PHE A 189 -13.47 -0.67 3.46
C PHE A 189 -13.68 0.82 3.12
N ALA A 190 -13.52 1.71 4.10
CA ALA A 190 -13.77 3.12 3.89
C ALA A 190 -12.71 3.74 2.97
N LEU A 191 -11.47 3.21 2.96
CA LEU A 191 -10.35 3.78 2.22
C LEU A 191 -10.62 3.85 0.71
N SER A 192 -10.82 2.72 0.03
CA SER A 192 -11.08 2.70 -1.42
C SER A 192 -12.42 3.34 -1.80
N ASN A 193 -13.44 3.16 -0.96
CA ASN A 193 -14.77 3.69 -1.19
C ASN A 193 -14.82 5.22 -1.10
N ARG A 194 -14.19 5.82 -0.08
CA ARG A 194 -14.15 7.28 0.10
C ARG A 194 -13.35 7.96 -0.98
N ILE A 195 -12.18 7.41 -1.34
CA ILE A 195 -11.37 7.93 -2.44
C ILE A 195 -12.21 7.93 -3.72
N SER A 196 -12.83 6.80 -4.06
CA SER A 196 -13.62 6.71 -5.27
C SER A 196 -14.83 7.64 -5.28
N HIS A 197 -15.47 7.85 -4.13
CA HIS A 197 -16.59 8.77 -4.00
C HIS A 197 -16.15 10.23 -4.16
N LEU A 198 -15.06 10.63 -3.49
CA LEU A 198 -14.58 12.00 -3.50
C LEU A 198 -14.02 12.42 -4.87
N TYR A 199 -13.25 11.54 -5.50
CA TYR A 199 -12.66 11.79 -6.81
C TYR A 199 -13.57 11.43 -7.99
N ASP A 200 -14.77 10.91 -7.71
CA ASP A 200 -15.76 10.46 -8.69
C ASP A 200 -15.28 9.34 -9.63
N PHE A 201 -14.56 8.37 -9.08
CA PHE A 201 -14.13 7.19 -9.81
C PHE A 201 -15.28 6.17 -9.97
N LYS A 202 -15.52 5.75 -11.22
CA LYS A 202 -16.64 4.86 -11.60
C LYS A 202 -16.21 3.42 -11.87
N GLY A 203 -14.97 3.05 -11.58
CA GLY A 203 -14.48 1.68 -11.69
C GLY A 203 -14.71 0.83 -10.43
N PRO A 204 -14.13 -0.38 -10.38
CA PRO A 204 -14.20 -1.28 -9.22
C PRO A 204 -13.50 -0.71 -7.98
N ARG A 205 -13.93 -1.17 -6.79
CA ARG A 205 -13.43 -0.74 -5.48
C ARG A 205 -13.31 -1.90 -4.51
#